data_AF-A0A0R2QXN2-F1
#
_entry.id   AF-A0A0R2QXN2-F1
#
_cell.length_a   1.000
_cell.length_b   1.000
_cell.length_c   1.000
_cell.angle_alpha   90.00
_cell.angle_beta   90.00
_cell.angle_gamma   90.00
#
_symmetry.space_group_name_H-M   'P 1'
#
loop_
_entity.id
_entity.type
_entity.pdbx_description
1 polymer ?
#
loop_
_entity_poly.entity_id
_entity_poly.type
_entity_poly.pdbx_seq_one_letter_code
_entity_poly.pdbx_strand_id
1 'polypeptide(L)'
;MMTKLGRIAFIAIFFAILAGCSQSVETTAVCSRAPELESSIVAVDSAVLAMSEVSARQLQSMFAVLLSSLVSIGEVAPPDVVDQFTQVERAYHTVSIALQNVYWEGSVGVSDAAVLASIEDLSRTDNVEALTAVRSFIADSCRVDLGNGINRAPGDEVNLPRPSTDIEPQPDLNTDFYNEESALKSYAYFVADRFGQVLTPEQALCIGTLLTNDVLGEGTLSDAQFDDLVSQSFNQCEVGRISTTTISG
;
A
#
# COMPACT_ATOMS: atom_id res chain seq x y z
N MET A 1 43.59 36.37 32.21
CA MET A 1 43.17 36.22 30.79
C MET A 1 42.69 34.79 30.53
N MET A 2 41.69 34.30 31.29
CA MET A 2 41.30 32.88 31.33
C MET A 2 39.77 32.64 31.33
N THR A 3 38.96 33.65 30.99
CA THR A 3 37.49 33.57 31.07
C THR A 3 36.77 33.57 29.71
N LYS A 4 37.49 33.74 28.59
CA LYS A 4 36.89 33.75 27.24
C LYS A 4 36.91 32.41 26.50
N LEU A 5 37.78 31.47 26.88
CA LEU A 5 37.90 30.18 26.18
C LEU A 5 36.76 29.19 26.52
N GLY A 6 36.21 29.24 27.73
CA GLY A 6 35.16 28.30 28.17
C GLY A 6 33.78 28.53 27.55
N ARG A 7 33.49 29.76 27.08
CA ARG A 7 32.18 30.11 26.49
C ARG A 7 32.04 29.70 25.02
N ILE A 8 33.14 29.56 24.29
CA ILE A 8 33.12 29.19 22.87
C ILE A 8 33.00 27.66 22.72
N ALA A 9 33.60 26.89 23.63
CA ALA A 9 33.50 25.43 23.62
C ALA A 9 32.08 24.91 23.91
N PHE A 10 31.29 25.61 24.72
CA PHE A 10 29.93 25.20 25.06
C PHE A 10 28.89 25.45 23.95
N ILE A 11 29.15 26.43 23.06
CA ILE A 11 28.22 26.76 21.96
C ILE A 11 28.44 25.81 20.77
N ALA A 12 29.67 25.34 20.54
CA ALA A 12 29.97 24.39 19.47
C ALA A 12 29.41 22.97 19.73
N ILE A 13 29.32 22.56 21.00
CA ILE A 13 28.81 21.23 21.38
C ILE A 13 27.28 21.18 21.29
N PHE A 14 26.57 22.31 21.42
CA PHE A 14 25.11 22.35 21.33
C PHE A 14 24.57 22.33 19.88
N PHE A 15 25.38 22.77 18.91
CA PHE A 15 24.98 22.74 17.49
C PHE A 15 25.23 21.38 16.79
N ALA A 16 26.07 20.52 17.37
CA ALA A 16 26.36 19.19 16.81
C ALA A 16 25.28 18.15 17.13
N ILE A 17 24.35 18.43 18.05
CA ILE A 17 23.29 17.49 18.46
C ILE A 17 22.01 17.66 17.60
N LEU A 18 21.88 18.76 16.85
CA LEU A 18 20.70 19.02 16.01
C LEU A 18 20.81 18.45 14.59
N ALA A 19 21.94 17.88 14.20
CA ALA A 19 22.12 17.24 12.88
C ALA A 19 21.89 15.71 12.89
N GLY A 20 21.67 15.10 14.06
CA GLY A 20 21.57 13.64 14.21
C GLY A 20 20.16 13.06 14.24
N CYS A 21 19.11 13.90 14.20
CA CYS A 21 17.72 13.44 14.41
C CYS A 21 16.87 13.37 13.14
N SER A 22 17.24 14.00 12.01
CA SER A 22 16.42 13.97 10.79
C SER A 22 16.47 12.62 10.09
N GLN A 23 17.68 12.03 9.98
CA GLN A 23 17.86 10.70 9.38
C GLN A 23 17.02 9.64 10.11
N SER A 24 16.85 9.76 11.44
CA SER A 24 16.06 8.79 12.21
C SER A 24 14.56 8.85 11.91
N VAL A 25 13.99 10.03 11.65
CA VAL A 25 12.55 10.20 11.43
C VAL A 25 12.17 9.80 10.00
N GLU A 26 12.92 10.28 9.01
CA GLU A 26 12.76 9.92 7.59
C GLU A 26 12.94 8.43 7.38
N THR A 27 14.02 7.85 7.92
CA THR A 27 14.25 6.40 7.88
C THR A 27 13.12 5.63 8.56
N THR A 28 12.65 6.05 9.74
CA THR A 28 11.51 5.37 10.40
C THR A 28 10.25 5.39 9.54
N ALA A 29 9.98 6.50 8.83
CA ALA A 29 8.83 6.63 7.95
C ALA A 29 8.93 5.78 6.68
N VAL A 30 10.13 5.61 6.12
CA VAL A 30 10.38 4.65 5.02
C VAL A 30 10.19 3.22 5.54
N CYS A 31 10.75 2.92 6.70
CA CYS A 31 10.73 1.57 7.27
C CYS A 31 9.33 1.09 7.68
N SER A 32 8.43 2.00 8.08
CA SER A 32 7.04 1.62 8.37
C SER A 32 6.25 1.21 7.13
N ARG A 33 6.73 1.54 5.91
CA ARG A 33 6.07 1.26 4.63
C ARG A 33 6.84 0.27 3.76
N ALA A 34 8.09 -0.03 4.10
CA ALA A 34 8.96 -0.91 3.33
C ALA A 34 8.40 -2.33 3.09
N PRO A 35 7.71 -3.00 4.06
CA PRO A 35 7.14 -4.33 3.81
C PRO A 35 6.07 -4.33 2.71
N GLU A 36 5.19 -3.32 2.70
CA GLU A 36 4.15 -3.18 1.68
C GLU A 36 4.77 -2.88 0.31
N LEU A 37 5.80 -2.03 0.28
CA LEU A 37 6.53 -1.74 -0.95
C LEU A 37 7.15 -3.00 -1.56
N GLU A 38 7.94 -3.76 -0.80
CA GLU A 38 8.57 -4.99 -1.32
C GLU A 38 7.53 -6.00 -1.78
N SER A 39 6.44 -6.18 -1.02
CA SER A 39 5.34 -7.05 -1.44
C SER A 39 4.71 -6.57 -2.75
N SER A 40 4.53 -5.26 -2.92
CA SER A 40 3.92 -4.70 -4.13
C SER A 40 4.84 -4.82 -5.35
N ILE A 41 6.15 -4.64 -5.19
CA ILE A 41 7.16 -4.83 -6.25
C ILE A 41 7.13 -6.29 -6.73
N VAL A 42 7.23 -7.24 -5.79
CA VAL A 42 7.22 -8.68 -6.11
C VAL A 42 5.92 -9.08 -6.80
N ALA A 43 4.79 -8.56 -6.31
CA ALA A 43 3.50 -8.85 -6.91
C ALA A 43 3.45 -8.31 -8.35
N VAL A 44 3.82 -7.05 -8.59
CA VAL A 44 3.85 -6.47 -9.94
C VAL A 44 4.79 -7.22 -10.87
N ASP A 45 6.00 -7.55 -10.44
CA ASP A 45 6.96 -8.31 -11.26
C ASP A 45 6.37 -9.67 -11.67
N SER A 46 5.73 -10.38 -10.73
CA SER A 46 5.08 -11.66 -11.03
C SER A 46 3.90 -11.52 -12.00
N ALA A 47 3.10 -10.44 -11.85
CA ALA A 47 1.97 -10.18 -12.72
C ALA A 47 2.39 -9.73 -14.11
N VAL A 48 3.51 -9.01 -14.24
CA VAL A 48 4.09 -8.67 -15.55
C VAL A 48 4.59 -9.92 -16.27
N LEU A 49 5.23 -10.85 -15.57
CA LEU A 49 5.69 -12.12 -16.16
C LEU A 49 4.53 -13.01 -16.62
N ALA A 50 3.41 -13.00 -15.87
CA ALA A 50 2.20 -13.77 -16.17
C ALA A 50 1.07 -12.89 -16.73
N MET A 51 1.37 -11.77 -17.39
CA MET A 51 0.35 -10.74 -17.66
C MET A 51 -0.83 -11.24 -18.50
N SER A 52 -0.64 -12.24 -19.36
CA SER A 52 -1.72 -12.87 -20.14
C SER A 52 -2.72 -13.68 -19.29
N GLU A 53 -2.33 -14.06 -18.08
CA GLU A 53 -3.14 -14.84 -17.13
C GLU A 53 -3.77 -13.94 -16.05
N VAL A 54 -3.34 -12.69 -15.96
CA VAL A 54 -3.83 -11.70 -15.00
C VAL A 54 -4.89 -10.81 -15.65
N SER A 55 -5.99 -10.57 -14.94
CA SER A 55 -7.03 -9.68 -15.45
C SER A 55 -6.54 -8.23 -15.52
N ALA A 56 -7.05 -7.46 -16.49
CA ALA A 56 -6.70 -6.04 -16.66
C ALA A 56 -6.88 -5.22 -15.36
N ARG A 57 -7.98 -5.46 -14.64
CA ARG A 57 -8.27 -4.80 -13.36
C ARG A 57 -7.28 -5.17 -12.27
N GLN A 58 -6.87 -6.44 -12.21
CA GLN A 58 -5.87 -6.89 -11.24
C GLN A 58 -4.51 -6.27 -11.55
N LEU A 59 -4.08 -6.28 -12.81
CA LEU A 59 -2.83 -5.65 -13.24
C LEU A 59 -2.82 -4.15 -12.89
N GLN A 60 -3.90 -3.44 -13.22
CA GLN A 60 -4.07 -2.02 -12.87
C GLN A 60 -4.01 -1.78 -11.36
N SER A 61 -4.70 -2.60 -10.55
CA SER A 61 -4.71 -2.47 -9.10
C SER A 61 -3.33 -2.68 -8.49
N MET A 62 -2.57 -3.65 -9.00
CA MET A 62 -1.24 -3.96 -8.48
C MET A 62 -0.25 -2.82 -8.78
N PHE A 63 -0.29 -2.28 -10.00
CA PHE A 63 0.50 -1.10 -10.36
C PHE A 63 0.09 0.14 -9.57
N ALA A 64 -1.20 0.35 -9.33
CA ALA A 64 -1.68 1.48 -8.53
C ALA A 64 -1.14 1.43 -7.09
N VAL A 65 -1.17 0.25 -6.46
CA VAL A 65 -0.60 0.05 -5.11
C VAL A 65 0.90 0.29 -5.10
N LEU A 66 1.63 -0.28 -6.06
CA LEU A 66 3.08 -0.09 -6.17
C LEU A 66 3.46 1.38 -6.34
N LEU A 67 2.86 2.07 -7.32
CA LEU A 67 3.17 3.47 -7.60
C LEU A 67 2.77 4.38 -6.43
N SER A 68 1.62 4.12 -5.79
CA SER A 68 1.22 4.85 -4.59
C SER A 68 2.23 4.66 -3.44
N SER A 69 2.75 3.44 -3.27
CA SER A 69 3.77 3.14 -2.25
C SER A 69 5.08 3.87 -2.55
N LEU A 70 5.55 3.80 -3.80
CA LEU A 70 6.78 4.47 -4.26
C LEU A 70 6.72 5.98 -4.09
N VAL A 71 5.61 6.62 -4.51
CA VAL A 71 5.39 8.07 -4.31
C VAL A 71 5.38 8.42 -2.83
N SER A 72 4.58 7.70 -2.02
CA SER A 72 4.45 7.99 -0.59
C SER A 72 5.77 7.82 0.17
N ILE A 73 6.59 6.84 -0.21
CA ILE A 73 7.90 6.63 0.40
C ILE A 73 8.91 7.66 -0.10
N GLY A 74 8.89 7.99 -1.39
CA GLY A 74 9.75 9.01 -1.99
C GLY A 74 9.61 10.39 -1.35
N GLU A 75 8.39 10.78 -0.94
CA GLU A 75 8.13 12.05 -0.24
C GLU A 75 8.82 12.18 1.12
N VAL A 76 9.13 11.05 1.76
CA VAL A 76 9.73 10.99 3.12
C VAL A 76 11.10 10.31 3.13
N ALA A 77 11.63 9.97 1.95
CA ALA A 77 12.89 9.28 1.81
C ALA A 77 14.07 10.18 2.21
N PRO A 78 15.08 9.65 2.92
CA PRO A 78 16.31 10.39 3.18
C PRO A 78 16.99 10.85 1.88
N PRO A 79 17.72 11.98 1.91
CA PRO A 79 18.41 12.51 0.72
C PRO A 79 19.42 11.52 0.11
N ASP A 80 19.86 10.54 0.89
CA ASP A 80 20.77 9.46 0.54
C ASP A 80 20.17 8.45 -0.45
N VAL A 81 18.84 8.30 -0.48
CA VAL A 81 18.12 7.27 -1.26
C VAL A 81 16.93 7.81 -2.09
N VAL A 82 16.58 9.09 -1.94
CA VAL A 82 15.42 9.71 -2.61
C VAL A 82 15.51 9.69 -4.14
N ASP A 83 16.71 9.88 -4.71
CA ASP A 83 16.92 9.84 -6.16
C ASP A 83 16.67 8.44 -6.71
N GLN A 84 17.03 7.40 -5.94
CA GLN A 84 16.83 6.01 -6.30
C GLN A 84 15.35 5.62 -6.24
N PHE A 85 14.61 6.08 -5.22
CA PHE A 85 13.15 5.93 -5.18
C PHE A 85 12.49 6.59 -6.39
N THR A 86 12.88 7.82 -6.73
CA THR A 86 12.36 8.55 -7.89
C THR A 86 12.65 7.82 -9.20
N GLN A 87 13.83 7.23 -9.33
CA GLN A 87 14.21 6.45 -10.52
C GLN A 87 13.37 5.17 -10.64
N VAL A 88 13.18 4.43 -9.54
CA VAL A 88 12.34 3.22 -9.51
C VAL A 88 10.88 3.55 -9.84
N GLU A 89 10.34 4.61 -9.24
CA GLU A 89 9.00 5.13 -9.54
C GLU A 89 8.85 5.42 -11.03
N ARG A 90 9.78 6.18 -11.62
CA ARG A 90 9.74 6.53 -13.05
C ARG A 90 9.77 5.30 -13.94
N ALA A 91 10.58 4.30 -13.59
CA ALA A 91 10.69 3.06 -14.36
C ALA A 91 9.36 2.30 -14.37
N TYR A 92 8.76 2.04 -13.20
CA TYR A 92 7.46 1.39 -13.10
C TYR A 92 6.31 2.23 -13.67
N HIS A 93 6.40 3.56 -13.57
CA HIS A 93 5.41 4.46 -14.14
C HIS A 93 5.43 4.39 -15.68
N THR A 94 6.61 4.26 -16.29
CA THR A 94 6.74 4.07 -17.74
C THR A 94 6.04 2.79 -18.21
N VAL A 95 6.17 1.71 -17.44
CA VAL A 95 5.43 0.45 -17.70
C VAL A 95 3.93 0.65 -17.54
N SER A 96 3.47 1.36 -16.52
CA SER A 96 2.04 1.64 -16.33
C SER A 96 1.43 2.44 -17.49
N ILE A 97 2.16 3.40 -18.06
CA ILE A 97 1.71 4.18 -19.23
C ILE A 97 1.59 3.27 -20.44
N ALA A 98 2.59 2.41 -20.67
CA ALA A 98 2.55 1.48 -21.79
C ALA A 98 1.38 0.50 -21.67
N LEU A 99 1.15 -0.05 -20.48
CA LEU A 99 0.00 -0.92 -20.19
C LEU A 99 -1.33 -0.18 -20.35
N GLN A 100 -1.43 1.09 -19.93
CA GLN A 100 -2.63 1.89 -20.11
C GLN A 100 -2.98 2.09 -21.59
N ASN A 101 -1.98 2.24 -22.47
CA ASN A 101 -2.21 2.39 -23.92
C ASN A 101 -2.78 1.12 -24.58
N VAL A 102 -2.62 -0.04 -23.94
CA VAL A 102 -3.23 -1.31 -24.33
C VAL A 102 -4.40 -1.69 -23.40
N TYR A 103 -4.98 -0.71 -22.70
CA TYR A 103 -6.12 -0.90 -21.79
C TYR A 103 -5.89 -1.91 -20.66
N TRP A 104 -4.63 -2.10 -20.25
CA TRP A 104 -4.21 -3.12 -19.29
C TRP A 104 -4.50 -4.56 -19.73
N GLU A 105 -4.86 -4.79 -20.99
CA GLU A 105 -5.10 -6.12 -21.52
C GLU A 105 -3.77 -6.86 -21.70
N GLY A 106 -3.42 -7.73 -20.76
CA GLY A 106 -2.16 -8.46 -20.80
C GLY A 106 -1.99 -9.35 -22.03
N SER A 107 -3.09 -9.87 -22.60
CA SER A 107 -3.07 -10.59 -23.88
C SER A 107 -2.63 -9.72 -25.06
N VAL A 108 -2.88 -8.42 -25.01
CA VAL A 108 -2.39 -7.44 -26.00
C VAL A 108 -0.97 -7.02 -25.62
N GLY A 109 -0.72 -6.74 -24.34
CA GLY A 109 0.56 -6.29 -23.79
C GLY A 109 1.74 -7.21 -24.07
N VAL A 110 1.54 -8.54 -24.06
CA VAL A 110 2.61 -9.51 -24.40
C VAL A 110 3.11 -9.41 -25.84
N SER A 111 2.37 -8.73 -26.72
CA SER A 111 2.71 -8.55 -28.13
C SER A 111 2.94 -7.09 -28.52
N ASP A 112 2.67 -6.15 -27.60
CA ASP A 112 2.84 -4.73 -27.85
C ASP A 112 4.29 -4.30 -27.66
N ALA A 113 4.86 -3.66 -28.69
CA ALA A 113 6.27 -3.29 -28.69
C ALA A 113 6.63 -2.23 -27.62
N ALA A 114 5.71 -1.32 -27.29
CA ALA A 114 5.96 -0.29 -26.28
C ALA A 114 5.89 -0.89 -24.87
N VAL A 115 4.95 -1.80 -24.60
CA VAL A 115 4.88 -2.56 -23.35
C VAL A 115 6.14 -3.39 -23.14
N LEU A 116 6.54 -4.19 -24.12
CA LEU A 116 7.74 -5.02 -24.02
C LEU A 116 9.01 -4.17 -23.83
N ALA A 117 9.17 -3.07 -24.56
CA ALA A 117 10.32 -2.18 -24.40
C ALA A 117 10.35 -1.52 -23.01
N SER A 118 9.19 -1.13 -22.46
CA SER A 118 9.12 -0.55 -21.11
C SER A 118 9.48 -1.56 -20.01
N ILE A 119 9.10 -2.83 -20.17
CA ILE A 119 9.45 -3.91 -19.24
C ILE A 119 10.93 -4.24 -19.34
N GLU A 120 11.48 -4.31 -20.56
CA GLU A 120 12.92 -4.48 -20.77
C GLU A 120 13.71 -3.33 -20.14
N ASP A 121 13.19 -2.10 -20.17
CA ASP A 121 13.82 -0.94 -19.54
C ASP A 121 13.96 -1.10 -18.03
N LEU A 122 13.07 -1.84 -17.34
CA LEU A 122 13.24 -2.14 -15.91
C LEU A 122 14.56 -2.86 -15.62
N SER A 123 15.07 -3.63 -16.59
CA SER A 123 16.34 -4.36 -16.49
C SER A 123 17.57 -3.54 -16.89
N ARG A 124 17.38 -2.26 -17.28
CA ARG A 124 18.48 -1.34 -17.59
C ARG A 124 19.34 -1.11 -16.34
N THR A 125 20.66 -1.00 -16.54
CA THR A 125 21.65 -0.97 -15.45
C THR A 125 21.34 0.04 -14.36
N ASP A 126 20.95 1.27 -14.72
CA ASP A 126 20.60 2.34 -13.78
C ASP A 126 19.32 2.04 -12.98
N ASN A 127 18.32 1.39 -13.58
CA ASN A 127 17.11 0.97 -12.90
C ASN A 127 17.37 -0.19 -11.92
N VAL A 128 18.21 -1.14 -12.32
CA VAL A 128 18.64 -2.26 -11.45
C VAL A 128 19.49 -1.75 -10.29
N GLU A 129 20.42 -0.81 -10.53
CA GLU A 129 21.22 -0.19 -9.49
C GLU A 129 20.37 0.61 -8.50
N ALA A 130 19.40 1.40 -9.00
CA ALA A 130 18.47 2.15 -8.15
C ALA A 130 17.61 1.23 -7.28
N LEU A 131 17.01 0.18 -7.86
CA LEU A 131 16.22 -0.80 -7.12
C LEU A 131 17.06 -1.55 -6.08
N THR A 132 18.31 -1.90 -6.43
CA THR A 132 19.24 -2.56 -5.52
C THR A 132 19.62 -1.65 -4.35
N ALA A 133 19.82 -0.35 -4.60
CA ALA A 133 20.11 0.63 -3.56
C ALA A 133 18.92 0.83 -2.61
N VAL A 134 17.69 0.91 -3.14
CA VAL A 134 16.46 0.96 -2.33
C VAL A 134 16.35 -0.27 -1.42
N ARG A 135 16.53 -1.47 -1.98
CA ARG A 135 16.49 -2.74 -1.23
C ARG A 135 17.57 -2.82 -0.16
N SER A 136 18.78 -2.38 -0.49
CA SER A 136 19.91 -2.38 0.46
C SER A 136 19.65 -1.42 1.62
N PHE A 137 19.14 -0.22 1.33
CA PHE A 137 18.74 0.74 2.35
C PHE A 137 17.65 0.16 3.28
N ILE A 138 16.62 -0.48 2.72
CA ILE A 138 15.57 -1.12 3.51
C ILE A 138 16.17 -2.22 4.41
N ALA A 139 17.03 -3.08 3.87
CA ALA A 139 17.66 -4.16 4.63
C ALA A 139 18.54 -3.64 5.78
N ASP A 140 19.37 -2.64 5.51
CA ASP A 140 20.36 -2.12 6.46
C ASP A 140 19.72 -1.22 7.54
N SER A 141 18.80 -0.35 7.12
CA SER A 141 18.26 0.71 7.97
C SER A 141 16.99 0.30 8.72
N CYS A 142 16.16 -0.55 8.13
CA CYS A 142 14.86 -0.89 8.73
C CYS A 142 14.92 -2.06 9.71
N ARG A 143 16.05 -2.81 9.73
CA ARG A 143 16.27 -3.95 10.64
C ARG A 143 15.04 -4.84 10.80
N VAL A 144 14.28 -4.98 9.71
CA VAL A 144 13.14 -5.89 9.67
C VAL A 144 13.75 -7.27 9.73
N ASP A 145 13.68 -7.90 10.90
CA ASP A 145 14.01 -9.29 11.11
C ASP A 145 12.89 -10.10 10.43
N LEU A 146 13.04 -10.25 9.11
CA LEU A 146 12.22 -11.13 8.30
C LEU A 146 12.43 -12.52 8.88
N GLY A 147 11.46 -13.04 9.63
CA GLY A 147 11.49 -14.42 10.08
C GLY A 147 11.80 -15.34 8.90
N ASN A 148 13.04 -15.81 8.82
CA ASN A 148 13.63 -16.71 7.81
C ASN A 148 12.81 -16.88 6.52
N GLY A 149 12.72 -15.81 5.73
CA GLY A 149 12.13 -15.82 4.40
C GLY A 149 13.20 -15.93 3.31
N ILE A 150 13.16 -17.04 2.57
CA ILE A 150 13.63 -17.25 1.18
C ILE A 150 15.11 -17.02 0.79
N ASN A 151 16.05 -16.91 1.73
CA ASN A 151 17.46 -17.21 1.40
C ASN A 151 17.74 -18.73 1.46
N ARG A 152 17.20 -19.53 0.53
CA ARG A 152 17.57 -20.94 0.37
C ARG A 152 17.75 -21.34 -1.11
N ALA A 153 18.76 -22.17 -1.36
CA ALA A 153 19.10 -22.67 -2.69
C ALA A 153 18.02 -23.62 -3.25
N PRO A 154 17.91 -23.79 -4.59
CA PRO A 154 16.87 -24.61 -5.20
C PRO A 154 17.03 -26.09 -4.80
N GLY A 155 16.05 -26.65 -4.09
CA GLY A 155 16.00 -28.09 -3.75
C GLY A 155 15.62 -28.45 -2.31
N ASP A 156 15.55 -27.50 -1.39
CA ASP A 156 15.16 -27.79 -0.01
C ASP A 156 13.63 -27.73 0.18
N GLU A 157 13.02 -28.89 0.47
CA GLU A 157 11.58 -28.99 0.75
C GLU A 157 11.18 -28.16 1.99
N VAL A 158 10.13 -27.36 1.84
CA VAL A 158 9.56 -26.55 2.92
C VAL A 158 8.35 -27.27 3.49
N ASN A 159 8.43 -27.66 4.76
CA ASN A 159 7.26 -28.09 5.52
C ASN A 159 6.62 -26.84 6.15
N LEU A 160 5.79 -26.15 5.38
CA LEU A 160 4.94 -25.07 5.88
C LEU A 160 3.85 -25.67 6.78
N PRO A 161 3.49 -25.03 7.92
CA PRO A 161 2.22 -25.34 8.56
C PRO A 161 1.12 -25.19 7.52
N ARG A 162 0.30 -26.23 7.34
CA ARG A 162 -0.82 -26.14 6.41
C ARG A 162 -1.68 -24.94 6.80
N PRO A 163 -2.10 -24.10 5.86
CA PRO A 163 -3.07 -23.05 6.16
C PRO A 163 -4.28 -23.71 6.85
N SER A 164 -4.79 -23.07 7.90
CA SER A 164 -5.99 -23.54 8.58
C SER A 164 -7.11 -23.66 7.54
N THR A 165 -7.66 -24.85 7.41
CA THR A 165 -8.68 -25.17 6.40
C THR A 165 -10.07 -24.71 6.80
N ASP A 166 -10.17 -23.81 7.78
CA ASP A 166 -11.42 -23.16 8.15
C ASP A 166 -11.60 -21.89 7.31
N ILE A 167 -11.66 -22.11 6.00
CA ILE A 167 -12.12 -21.10 5.06
C ILE A 167 -13.62 -21.34 4.94
N GLU A 168 -14.40 -20.53 5.66
CA GLU A 168 -15.81 -20.33 5.34
C GLU A 168 -15.88 -20.04 3.82
N PRO A 169 -16.62 -20.82 3.02
CA PRO A 169 -16.63 -20.65 1.57
C PRO A 169 -17.01 -19.22 1.24
N GLN A 170 -16.06 -18.43 0.74
CA GLN A 170 -16.34 -17.13 0.15
C GLN A 170 -17.31 -17.41 -1.01
N PRO A 171 -18.54 -16.86 -0.98
CA PRO A 171 -19.48 -17.08 -2.07
C PRO A 171 -18.86 -16.55 -3.37
N ASP A 172 -19.06 -17.28 -4.47
CA ASP A 172 -18.53 -16.93 -5.79
C ASP A 172 -18.83 -15.46 -6.10
N LEU A 173 -17.76 -14.67 -6.26
CA LEU A 173 -17.85 -13.25 -6.58
C LEU A 173 -18.36 -13.11 -8.01
N ASN A 174 -19.59 -12.61 -8.16
CA ASN A 174 -20.15 -12.24 -9.45
C ASN A 174 -19.36 -11.06 -10.04
N THR A 175 -18.52 -11.30 -11.04
CA THR A 175 -17.59 -10.31 -11.64
C THR A 175 -18.21 -9.44 -12.74
N ASP A 176 -19.54 -9.39 -12.85
CA ASP A 176 -20.20 -8.62 -13.91
C ASP A 176 -20.01 -7.10 -13.73
N PHE A 177 -19.88 -6.38 -14.84
CA PHE A 177 -19.54 -4.95 -14.92
C PHE A 177 -20.61 -4.04 -14.29
N TYR A 178 -21.82 -4.57 -14.10
CA TYR A 178 -22.96 -3.92 -13.45
C TYR A 178 -23.19 -4.36 -12.00
N ASN A 179 -22.20 -4.99 -11.34
CA ASN A 179 -22.38 -5.45 -9.98
C ASN A 179 -22.29 -4.30 -8.95
N GLU A 180 -23.32 -3.44 -8.97
CA GLU A 180 -23.56 -2.37 -8.01
C GLU A 180 -23.50 -2.91 -6.57
N GLU A 181 -23.93 -4.16 -6.35
CA GLU A 181 -23.90 -4.83 -5.04
C GLU A 181 -22.49 -4.95 -4.46
N SER A 182 -21.51 -5.33 -5.28
CA SER A 182 -20.10 -5.44 -4.85
C SER A 182 -19.49 -4.07 -4.56
N ALA A 183 -19.85 -3.04 -5.33
CA ALA A 183 -19.41 -1.68 -5.09
C ALA A 183 -20.00 -1.12 -3.78
N LEU A 184 -21.29 -1.34 -3.54
CA LEU A 184 -22.00 -0.93 -2.33
C LEU A 184 -21.41 -1.61 -1.08
N LYS A 185 -21.16 -2.93 -1.16
CA LYS A 185 -20.50 -3.67 -0.07
C LYS A 185 -19.09 -3.15 0.21
N SER A 186 -18.29 -2.93 -0.84
CA SER A 186 -16.91 -2.42 -0.70
C SER A 186 -16.89 -1.03 -0.06
N TYR A 187 -17.80 -0.15 -0.46
CA TYR A 187 -17.96 1.17 0.14
C TYR A 187 -18.37 1.08 1.62
N ALA A 188 -19.31 0.20 1.96
CA ALA A 188 -19.73 -0.01 3.34
C ALA A 188 -18.59 -0.56 4.24
N TYR A 189 -17.76 -1.47 3.73
CA TYR A 189 -16.59 -1.95 4.47
C TYR A 189 -15.58 -0.84 4.75
N PHE A 190 -15.29 -0.01 3.75
CA PHE A 190 -14.41 1.15 3.91
C PHE A 190 -14.94 2.13 4.98
N VAL A 191 -16.24 2.42 4.95
CA VAL A 191 -16.87 3.28 5.96
C VAL A 191 -16.84 2.62 7.33
N ALA A 192 -17.13 1.32 7.44
CA ALA A 192 -17.14 0.63 8.73
C ALA A 192 -15.77 0.54 9.39
N ASP A 193 -14.70 0.39 8.62
CA ASP A 193 -13.32 0.38 9.12
C ASP A 193 -12.96 1.70 9.82
N ARG A 194 -13.38 2.84 9.24
CA ARG A 194 -13.21 4.17 9.87
C ARG A 194 -13.89 4.27 11.24
N PHE A 195 -14.97 3.51 11.46
CA PHE A 195 -15.74 3.49 12.72
C PHE A 195 -15.44 2.27 13.59
N GLY A 196 -14.43 1.46 13.23
CA GLY A 196 -14.02 0.26 13.95
C GLY A 196 -15.11 -0.81 14.06
N GLN A 197 -16.02 -0.89 13.07
CA GLN A 197 -17.09 -1.87 13.02
C GLN A 197 -16.75 -2.98 12.03
N VAL A 198 -17.05 -4.23 12.41
CA VAL A 198 -16.96 -5.38 11.51
C VAL A 198 -18.37 -5.69 11.00
N LEU A 199 -18.51 -5.77 9.67
CA LEU A 199 -19.79 -6.02 9.02
C LEU A 199 -19.85 -7.44 8.46
N THR A 200 -21.04 -8.04 8.51
CA THR A 200 -21.39 -9.19 7.67
C THR A 200 -21.68 -8.74 6.23
N PRO A 201 -21.60 -9.63 5.23
CA PRO A 201 -21.92 -9.31 3.84
C PRO A 201 -23.32 -8.69 3.64
N GLU A 202 -24.31 -9.14 4.42
CA GLU A 202 -25.68 -8.64 4.38
C GLU A 202 -25.77 -7.22 4.98
N GLN A 203 -25.05 -6.97 6.08
CA GLN A 203 -24.96 -5.64 6.69
C GLN A 203 -24.23 -4.65 5.78
N ALA A 204 -23.14 -5.08 5.14
CA ALA A 204 -22.39 -4.26 4.19
C ALA A 204 -23.25 -3.86 2.99
N LEU A 205 -24.10 -4.76 2.49
CA LEU A 205 -25.02 -4.41 1.42
C LEU A 205 -26.09 -3.40 1.88
N CYS A 206 -26.67 -3.63 3.05
CA CYS A 206 -27.68 -2.74 3.64
C CYS A 206 -27.13 -1.32 3.82
N ILE A 207 -25.96 -1.19 4.44
CA ILE A 207 -25.31 0.09 4.70
C ILE A 207 -24.90 0.78 3.41
N GLY A 208 -24.26 0.05 2.49
CA GLY A 208 -23.83 0.62 1.20
C GLY A 208 -25.01 1.19 0.43
N THR A 209 -26.16 0.50 0.46
CA THR A 209 -27.41 0.94 -0.17
C THR A 209 -27.96 2.21 0.47
N LEU A 210 -28.06 2.27 1.82
CA LEU A 210 -28.58 3.44 2.52
C LEU A 210 -27.68 4.66 2.30
N LEU A 211 -26.38 4.51 2.50
CA LEU A 211 -25.42 5.62 2.34
C LEU A 211 -25.40 6.15 0.90
N THR A 212 -25.51 5.28 -0.10
CA THR A 212 -25.50 5.73 -1.50
C THR A 212 -26.82 6.41 -1.87
N ASN A 213 -27.97 5.89 -1.44
CA ASN A 213 -29.26 6.50 -1.75
C ASN A 213 -29.47 7.84 -1.04
N ASP A 214 -29.02 7.96 0.21
CA ASP A 214 -29.20 9.18 1.02
C ASP A 214 -28.21 10.29 0.60
N VAL A 215 -26.95 9.93 0.28
CA VAL A 215 -25.95 10.90 -0.22
C VAL A 215 -26.33 11.42 -1.61
N LEU A 216 -26.94 10.59 -2.47
CA LEU A 216 -27.44 11.03 -3.77
C LEU A 216 -28.62 12.00 -3.66
N GLY A 217 -29.35 12.01 -2.54
CA GLY A 217 -30.49 12.91 -2.29
C GLY A 217 -30.11 14.29 -1.76
N GLU A 218 -29.05 14.39 -0.95
CA GLU A 218 -28.71 15.62 -0.20
C GLU A 218 -27.49 16.41 -0.74
N GLY A 219 -26.80 15.90 -1.77
CA GLY A 219 -25.68 16.60 -2.40
C GLY A 219 -24.42 16.60 -1.53
N THR A 220 -23.99 17.75 -1.02
CA THR A 220 -22.77 17.86 -0.19
C THR A 220 -23.10 17.84 1.29
N LEU A 221 -22.76 16.75 1.97
CA LEU A 221 -22.83 16.62 3.43
C LEU A 221 -21.55 17.15 4.09
N SER A 222 -21.67 17.80 5.24
CA SER A 222 -20.52 18.03 6.12
C SER A 222 -20.13 16.76 6.87
N ASP A 223 -18.90 16.69 7.36
CA ASP A 223 -18.37 15.52 8.08
C ASP A 223 -19.26 15.08 9.26
N ALA A 224 -19.82 16.03 10.01
CA ALA A 224 -20.72 15.72 11.13
C ALA A 224 -22.05 15.11 10.66
N GLN A 225 -22.60 15.60 9.54
CA GLN A 225 -23.82 15.06 8.96
C GLN A 225 -23.59 13.68 8.34
N PHE A 226 -22.40 13.45 7.78
CA PHE A 226 -21.98 12.15 7.29
C PHE A 226 -21.83 11.14 8.44
N ASP A 227 -21.17 11.52 9.53
CA ASP A 227 -20.97 10.64 10.69
C ASP A 227 -22.31 10.29 11.38
N ASP A 228 -23.26 11.22 11.42
CA ASP A 228 -24.63 10.99 11.90
C ASP A 228 -25.39 10.02 10.97
N LEU A 229 -25.28 10.20 9.65
CA LEU A 229 -25.88 9.31 8.65
C LEU A 229 -25.33 7.89 8.73
N VAL A 230 -24.01 7.74 8.92
CA VAL A 230 -23.36 6.44 9.13
C VAL A 230 -23.87 5.78 10.41
N SER A 231 -23.95 6.54 11.50
CA SER A 231 -24.47 6.05 12.78
C SER A 231 -25.93 5.61 12.66
N GLN A 232 -26.77 6.35 11.93
CA GLN A 232 -28.15 5.99 11.64
C GLN A 232 -28.23 4.71 10.80
N SER A 233 -27.39 4.60 9.76
CA SER A 233 -27.33 3.42 8.88
C SER A 233 -26.90 2.16 9.63
N PHE A 234 -25.93 2.25 10.54
CA PHE A 234 -25.52 1.12 11.39
C PHE A 234 -26.62 0.65 12.32
N ASN A 235 -27.39 1.57 12.91
CA ASN A 235 -28.54 1.18 13.73
C ASN A 235 -29.66 0.54 12.89
N GLN A 236 -29.91 1.03 11.67
CA GLN A 236 -30.93 0.48 10.76
C GLN A 236 -30.55 -0.90 10.21
N CYS A 237 -29.26 -1.13 9.95
CA CYS A 237 -28.74 -2.40 9.45
C CYS A 237 -28.31 -3.34 10.58
N GLU A 238 -28.75 -3.11 11.82
CA GLU A 238 -28.53 -3.98 12.97
C GLU A 238 -27.05 -4.32 13.22
N VAL A 239 -26.13 -3.40 12.96
CA VAL A 239 -24.71 -3.57 13.30
C VAL A 239 -24.57 -3.51 14.82
N GLY A 240 -24.31 -4.66 15.43
CA GLY A 240 -24.21 -4.79 16.88
C GLY A 240 -23.16 -3.84 17.43
N ARG A 241 -23.58 -2.92 18.33
CA ARG A 241 -22.64 -2.01 19.01
C ARG A 241 -21.58 -2.83 19.72
N ILE A 242 -20.32 -2.68 19.34
CA ILE A 242 -19.22 -2.99 20.26
C ILE A 242 -19.38 -2.02 21.42
N SER A 243 -19.98 -2.48 22.51
CA SER A 243 -20.00 -1.74 23.77
C SER A 243 -18.54 -1.55 24.16
N THR A 244 -18.09 -0.29 24.19
CA THR A 244 -16.84 0.11 24.83
C THR A 244 -16.86 -0.45 26.24
N THR A 245 -16.17 -1.57 26.45
CA THR A 245 -15.89 -2.06 27.79
C THR A 245 -14.92 -1.06 28.36
N THR A 246 -15.43 -0.10 29.12
CA THR A 246 -14.65 0.74 30.02
C THR A 246 -13.81 -0.19 30.89
N ILE A 247 -12.51 -0.28 30.62
CA ILE A 247 -11.57 -0.84 31.59
C ILE A 247 -11.47 0.20 32.70
N SER A 248 -12.26 0.03 33.75
CA SER A 248 -11.96 0.61 35.05
C SER A 248 -11.09 -0.38 35.81
N GLY A 249 -9.86 0.04 36.12
CA GLY A 249 -8.91 -0.68 36.96
C GLY A 249 -7.64 0.14 37.10
#